data_AF-A0A6G1H6L5-F1
#
_entry.id   AF-A0A6G1H6L5-F1
#
_cell.length_a   1.000
_cell.length_b   1.000
_cell.length_c   1.000
_cell.angle_alpha   90.00
_cell.angle_beta   90.00
_cell.angle_gamma   90.00
#
_symmetry.space_group_name_H-M   'P 1'
#
loop_
_entity.id
_entity.type
_entity.pdbx_description
1 polymer ?
#
loop_
_entity_poly.entity_id
_entity_poly.type
_entity_poly.pdbx_seq_one_letter_code
_entity_poly.pdbx_strand_id
1 'polypeptide(L)'
;MSIPPSSILPPPFINIPLLPNLRPLPALPTSTSTSTTRPNILFRSADPSKTSLADIARLHDEFGIRRIFDLRSTPEIERGGELEAWEGRLAEFRASRGEGEEEGGEERGIERVWCPVFAEEDYSPEKVAVRFKDYAREGTEGFAEAYTSILRAAGPCFRKIFLHLSTLAPTLQNPARACLIHCTAGKDRTGVFCAILLTLLEVPAQTIADEYALTEVGLGHMKQHFIDRIMQSEAFSGPGGAGREGAERMVTSRAENMLATLKRVESDFGGAESYVREVCGLSDEDVIRLKRVFLVQDGSVSDESRGHVQPVL
;
A
#
# COMPACT_ATOMS: atom_id res chain seq x y z
N MET A 1 19.60 -14.80 0.74
CA MET A 1 18.69 -15.96 0.57
C MET A 1 17.65 -15.60 -0.48
N SER A 2 17.39 -16.50 -1.44
CA SER A 2 16.46 -16.27 -2.56
C SER A 2 15.01 -16.21 -2.08
N ILE A 3 14.23 -15.27 -2.64
CA ILE A 3 12.78 -15.17 -2.45
C ILE A 3 12.14 -16.46 -3.02
N PRO A 4 11.28 -17.19 -2.26
CA PRO A 4 10.57 -18.33 -2.81
C PRO A 4 9.65 -17.88 -3.97
N PRO A 5 9.51 -18.67 -5.05
CA PRO A 5 8.71 -18.27 -6.20
C PRO A 5 7.26 -18.03 -5.79
N SER A 6 6.67 -16.93 -6.26
CA SER A 6 5.26 -16.62 -6.01
C SER A 6 4.37 -17.74 -6.56
N SER A 7 3.48 -18.27 -5.73
CA SER A 7 2.33 -19.03 -6.22
C SER A 7 1.42 -18.12 -7.04
N ILE A 8 0.78 -18.63 -8.10
CA ILE A 8 -0.28 -17.89 -8.80
C ILE A 8 -1.43 -17.71 -7.80
N LEU A 9 -1.76 -16.45 -7.51
CA LEU A 9 -2.85 -16.08 -6.63
C LEU A 9 -4.11 -15.75 -7.44
N PRO A 10 -5.32 -16.06 -6.93
CA PRO A 10 -6.57 -15.69 -7.59
C PRO A 10 -6.80 -14.16 -7.51
N PRO A 11 -7.78 -13.62 -8.25
CA PRO A 11 -8.23 -12.25 -8.04
C PRO A 11 -8.49 -11.95 -6.54
N PRO A 12 -8.18 -10.72 -6.06
CA PRO A 12 -7.78 -9.55 -6.84
C PRO A 12 -6.26 -9.41 -7.08
N PHE A 13 -5.47 -10.44 -6.80
CA PHE A 13 -4.01 -10.35 -6.97
C PHE A 13 -3.58 -10.31 -8.43
N ILE A 14 -2.60 -9.47 -8.72
CA ILE A 14 -1.91 -9.42 -10.00
C ILE A 14 -0.59 -10.19 -9.85
N ASN A 15 -0.42 -11.21 -10.69
CA ASN A 15 0.73 -12.10 -10.60
C ASN A 15 1.93 -11.50 -11.37
N ILE A 16 2.82 -10.85 -10.61
CA ILE A 16 4.17 -10.45 -11.06
C ILE A 16 5.21 -11.21 -10.21
N PRO A 17 6.10 -12.03 -10.82
CA PRO A 17 6.91 -13.04 -10.10
C PRO A 17 7.74 -12.54 -8.91
N LEU A 18 8.16 -11.28 -8.91
CA LEU A 18 9.00 -10.67 -7.88
C LEU A 18 8.34 -9.46 -7.19
N LEU A 19 7.02 -9.35 -7.30
CA LEU A 19 6.24 -8.29 -6.68
C LEU A 19 5.03 -8.88 -5.93
N PRO A 20 5.28 -9.52 -4.78
CA PRO A 20 4.21 -10.16 -4.03
C PRO A 20 3.24 -9.12 -3.45
N ASN A 21 2.05 -9.60 -3.07
CA ASN A 21 0.99 -8.79 -2.47
C ASN A 21 0.44 -7.67 -3.39
N LEU A 22 0.78 -7.69 -4.69
CA LEU A 22 0.31 -6.71 -5.68
C LEU A 22 -1.19 -6.87 -5.97
N ARG A 23 -1.96 -5.79 -5.76
CA ARG A 23 -3.38 -5.70 -6.13
C ARG A 23 -3.84 -4.24 -6.21
N PRO A 24 -4.89 -3.92 -7.01
CA PRO A 24 -5.59 -2.66 -6.91
C PRO A 24 -6.44 -2.60 -5.62
N LEU A 25 -6.76 -1.39 -5.16
CA LEU A 25 -7.94 -1.23 -4.31
C LEU A 25 -9.19 -1.57 -5.13
N PRO A 26 -10.02 -2.53 -4.66
CA PRO A 26 -11.19 -2.95 -5.41
C PRO A 26 -12.31 -1.91 -5.38
N ALA A 27 -13.36 -2.15 -6.17
CA ALA A 27 -14.61 -1.44 -6.01
C ALA A 27 -15.31 -1.94 -4.74
N LEU A 28 -15.44 -1.07 -3.75
CA LEU A 28 -15.99 -1.37 -2.43
C LEU A 28 -17.23 -0.49 -2.20
N PRO A 29 -18.32 -1.05 -1.66
CA PRO A 29 -19.50 -0.27 -1.32
C PRO A 29 -19.18 0.71 -0.20
N THR A 30 -19.69 1.94 -0.32
CA THR A 30 -19.69 2.91 0.77
C THR A 30 -20.84 2.64 1.73
N SER A 31 -20.78 3.19 2.94
CA SER A 31 -21.84 3.06 3.95
C SER A 31 -23.16 3.70 3.47
N THR A 32 -23.06 4.70 2.60
CA THR A 32 -24.17 5.21 1.80
C THR A 32 -24.37 4.27 0.60
N SER A 33 -25.54 3.64 0.48
CA SER A 33 -25.81 2.57 -0.50
C SER A 33 -25.92 3.03 -1.96
N THR A 34 -25.35 4.19 -2.30
CA THR A 34 -25.47 4.84 -3.61
C THR A 34 -24.12 5.08 -4.28
N SER A 35 -23.02 4.72 -3.63
CA SER A 35 -21.69 4.84 -4.21
C SER A 35 -20.77 3.67 -3.93
N THR A 36 -19.81 3.50 -4.83
CA THR A 36 -18.71 2.55 -4.71
C THR A 36 -17.38 3.26 -4.92
N THR A 37 -16.29 2.68 -4.41
CA THR A 37 -14.95 3.16 -4.72
C THR A 37 -14.58 2.84 -6.17
N ARG A 38 -13.94 3.78 -6.86
CA ARG A 38 -13.44 3.62 -8.22
C ARG A 38 -12.20 2.72 -8.19
N PRO A 39 -12.21 1.56 -8.86
CA PRO A 39 -11.06 0.65 -8.87
C PRO A 39 -9.93 1.19 -9.75
N ASN A 40 -8.76 0.55 -9.66
CA ASN A 40 -7.62 0.75 -10.57
C ASN A 40 -6.98 2.16 -10.58
N ILE A 41 -7.21 2.97 -9.55
CA ILE A 41 -6.48 4.24 -9.34
C ILE A 41 -5.26 4.02 -8.43
N LEU A 42 -5.44 3.24 -7.37
CA LEU A 42 -4.43 2.99 -6.36
C LEU A 42 -4.19 1.49 -6.26
N PHE A 43 -2.92 1.11 -6.39
CA PHE A 43 -2.40 -0.22 -6.21
C PHE A 43 -1.55 -0.26 -4.95
N ARG A 44 -1.46 -1.44 -4.35
CA ARG A 44 -0.56 -1.73 -3.23
C ARG A 44 0.27 -2.97 -3.52
N SER A 45 1.49 -3.03 -3.01
CA SER A 45 2.36 -4.21 -3.12
C SER A 45 3.42 -4.25 -2.02
N ALA A 46 4.16 -5.36 -1.96
CA ALA A 46 5.48 -5.39 -1.34
C ALA A 46 6.50 -4.56 -2.16
N ASP A 47 7.76 -4.53 -1.70
CA ASP A 47 8.84 -3.81 -2.37
C ASP A 47 9.04 -4.24 -3.84
N PRO A 48 8.92 -3.31 -4.82
CA PRO A 48 9.14 -3.58 -6.24
C PRO A 48 10.61 -3.57 -6.67
N SER A 49 11.57 -3.38 -5.77
CA SER A 49 12.99 -3.28 -6.07
C SER A 49 13.62 -4.50 -6.76
N LYS A 50 12.90 -5.62 -6.92
CA LYS A 50 13.39 -6.81 -7.66
C LYS A 50 12.62 -7.09 -8.94
N THR A 51 11.67 -6.22 -9.28
CA THR A 51 10.84 -6.36 -10.48
C THR A 51 11.70 -6.27 -11.74
N SER A 52 11.44 -7.15 -12.71
CA SER A 52 12.13 -7.14 -14.01
C SER A 52 11.71 -5.92 -14.86
N LEU A 53 12.50 -5.52 -15.84
CA LEU A 53 12.11 -4.44 -16.77
C LEU A 53 10.83 -4.77 -17.55
N ALA A 54 10.66 -6.03 -17.94
CA ALA A 54 9.45 -6.49 -18.60
C ALA A 54 8.23 -6.31 -17.68
N ASP A 55 8.35 -6.66 -16.40
CA ASP A 55 7.26 -6.48 -15.45
C ASP A 55 7.03 -5.00 -15.08
N ILE A 56 8.07 -4.15 -15.05
CA ILE A 56 7.91 -2.69 -14.92
C ILE A 56 7.12 -2.14 -16.12
N ALA A 57 7.41 -2.62 -17.34
CA ALA A 57 6.63 -2.26 -18.52
C ALA A 57 5.17 -2.70 -18.37
N ARG A 58 4.91 -3.90 -17.84
CA ARG A 58 3.54 -4.35 -17.55
C ARG A 58 2.83 -3.47 -16.52
N LEU A 59 3.49 -3.06 -15.43
CA LEU A 59 2.95 -2.09 -14.47
C LEU A 59 2.51 -0.79 -15.15
N HIS A 60 3.30 -0.30 -16.09
CA HIS A 60 3.01 0.93 -16.83
C HIS A 60 1.91 0.76 -17.88
N ASP A 61 2.04 -0.26 -18.75
CA ASP A 61 1.26 -0.42 -19.97
C ASP A 61 -0.08 -1.13 -19.71
N GLU A 62 -0.11 -2.16 -18.87
CA GLU A 62 -1.33 -2.91 -18.56
C GLU A 62 -2.16 -2.25 -17.43
N PHE A 63 -1.48 -1.65 -16.44
CA PHE A 63 -2.14 -1.15 -15.22
C PHE A 63 -2.12 0.38 -15.08
N GLY A 64 -1.55 1.10 -16.04
CA GLY A 64 -1.55 2.55 -16.06
C GLY A 64 -0.72 3.19 -14.93
N ILE A 65 0.17 2.44 -14.27
CA ILE A 65 0.94 2.96 -13.15
C ILE A 65 1.97 3.94 -13.68
N ARG A 66 1.96 5.16 -13.13
CA ARG A 66 2.88 6.25 -13.50
C ARG A 66 3.73 6.72 -12.33
N ARG A 67 3.29 6.43 -11.10
CA ARG A 67 4.01 6.83 -9.88
C ARG A 67 4.02 5.70 -8.86
N ILE A 68 5.18 5.49 -8.25
CA ILE A 68 5.40 4.54 -7.15
C ILE A 68 5.83 5.32 -5.92
N PHE A 69 5.04 5.27 -4.85
CA PHE A 69 5.41 5.85 -3.56
C PHE A 69 6.08 4.82 -2.66
N ASP A 70 7.31 5.13 -2.25
CA ASP A 70 8.12 4.29 -1.37
C ASP A 70 8.08 4.81 0.07
N LEU A 71 7.36 4.08 0.93
CA LEU A 71 7.11 4.45 2.33
C LEU A 71 8.23 3.98 3.28
N ARG A 72 9.27 3.34 2.75
CA ARG A 72 10.37 2.79 3.55
C ARG A 72 11.31 3.87 4.06
N SER A 73 11.86 3.62 5.23
CA SER A 73 12.92 4.42 5.83
C SER A 73 14.27 4.16 5.13
N THR A 74 15.24 5.06 5.32
CA THR A 74 16.59 4.92 4.77
C THR A 74 17.24 3.57 5.15
N PRO A 75 17.24 3.10 6.42
CA PRO A 75 17.86 1.83 6.77
C PRO A 75 17.22 0.61 6.09
N GLU A 76 15.92 0.66 5.82
CA GLU A 76 15.23 -0.42 5.10
C GLU A 76 15.60 -0.47 3.62
N ILE A 77 15.91 0.69 3.03
CA ILE A 77 16.32 0.81 1.64
C ILE A 77 17.80 0.42 1.48
N GLU A 78 18.66 0.83 2.41
CA GLU A 78 20.11 0.57 2.37
C GLU A 78 20.46 -0.89 2.67
N ARG A 79 19.72 -1.58 3.55
CA ARG A 79 19.99 -2.98 3.95
C ARG A 79 19.97 -4.00 2.80
N GLY A 80 19.54 -3.61 1.59
CA GLY A 80 19.45 -4.50 0.43
C GLY A 80 20.41 -4.20 -0.73
N GLY A 81 21.04 -3.02 -0.81
CA GLY A 81 21.69 -2.57 -2.07
C GLY A 81 20.72 -2.48 -3.27
N GLU A 82 19.43 -2.62 -3.00
CA GLU A 82 18.34 -2.81 -3.95
C GLU A 82 17.90 -1.50 -4.59
N LEU A 83 18.24 -0.36 -3.95
CA LEU A 83 17.87 0.97 -4.40
C LEU A 83 18.54 1.35 -5.71
N GLU A 84 19.87 1.22 -5.80
CA GLU A 84 20.62 1.61 -7.00
C GLU A 84 20.19 0.77 -8.19
N ALA A 85 19.99 -0.54 -7.98
CA ALA A 85 19.47 -1.44 -9.00
C ALA A 85 18.04 -1.05 -9.42
N TRP A 86 17.20 -0.61 -8.49
CA TRP A 86 15.84 -0.18 -8.75
C TRP A 86 15.79 1.14 -9.54
N GLU A 87 16.51 2.17 -9.09
CA GLU A 87 16.61 3.44 -9.81
C GLU A 87 17.25 3.26 -11.19
N GLY A 88 18.26 2.39 -11.30
CA GLY A 88 18.87 1.99 -12.56
C GLY A 88 17.84 1.37 -13.53
N ARG A 89 17.00 0.46 -13.05
CA ARG A 89 15.92 -0.12 -13.88
C ARG A 89 14.86 0.90 -14.27
N LEU A 90 14.46 1.80 -13.38
CA LEU A 90 13.54 2.88 -13.73
C LEU A 90 14.16 3.84 -14.76
N ALA A 91 15.46 4.10 -14.68
CA ALA A 91 16.18 4.89 -15.67
C ALA A 91 16.27 4.16 -17.02
N GLU A 92 16.59 2.88 -17.02
CA GLU A 92 16.63 2.04 -18.23
C GLU A 92 15.26 1.94 -18.90
N PHE A 93 14.19 1.77 -18.10
CA PHE A 93 12.83 1.80 -18.62
C PHE A 93 12.46 3.15 -19.22
N ARG A 94 12.82 4.27 -18.57
CA ARG A 94 12.60 5.62 -19.15
C ARG A 94 13.37 5.79 -20.47
N ALA A 95 14.62 5.34 -20.52
CA ALA A 95 15.45 5.40 -21.72
C ALA A 95 14.88 4.57 -22.87
N SER A 96 14.31 3.38 -22.59
CA SER A 96 13.73 2.51 -23.61
C SER A 96 12.46 3.08 -24.28
N ARG A 97 11.80 4.07 -23.65
CA ARG A 97 10.64 4.79 -24.22
C ARG A 97 11.03 6.04 -25.04
N GLY A 98 12.32 6.36 -25.14
CA GLY A 98 12.87 7.47 -25.93
C GLY A 98 12.73 8.85 -25.26
N GLU A 99 13.61 9.78 -25.65
CA GLU A 99 13.57 11.19 -25.22
C GLU A 99 12.54 11.96 -26.06
N GLY A 100 11.53 12.53 -25.39
CA GLY A 100 10.54 13.41 -26.00
C GLY A 100 9.24 13.42 -25.20
N GLU A 101 8.65 14.59 -24.99
CA GLU A 101 7.24 14.68 -24.57
C GLU A 101 6.39 14.10 -25.72
N GLU A 102 5.45 13.19 -25.43
CA GLU A 102 4.35 12.99 -26.38
C GLU A 102 3.56 14.32 -26.49
N GLU A 103 2.93 14.56 -27.64
CA GLU A 103 1.99 15.68 -27.79
C GLU A 103 0.97 15.63 -26.63
N GLY A 104 1.10 16.57 -25.68
CA GLY A 104 0.25 16.61 -24.47
C GLY A 104 0.98 16.54 -23.13
N GLY A 105 2.30 16.34 -23.08
CA GLY A 105 3.10 16.48 -21.84
C GLY A 105 2.99 15.30 -20.86
N GLU A 106 2.66 14.09 -21.31
CA GLU A 106 2.62 12.91 -20.45
C GLU A 106 4.02 12.32 -20.18
N GLU A 107 4.30 11.99 -18.91
CA GLU A 107 5.54 11.31 -18.51
C GLU A 107 5.61 9.91 -19.12
N ARG A 108 6.64 9.67 -19.93
CA ARG A 108 6.95 8.38 -20.57
C ARG A 108 7.54 7.34 -19.61
N GLY A 109 7.11 7.28 -18.36
CA GLY A 109 7.72 6.37 -17.40
C GLY A 109 7.00 6.24 -16.08
N ILE A 110 7.63 5.47 -15.20
CA ILE A 110 7.24 5.37 -13.79
C ILE A 110 8.21 6.21 -12.95
N GLU A 111 7.67 7.19 -12.24
CA GLU A 111 8.41 7.97 -11.26
C GLU A 111 8.39 7.29 -9.89
N ARG A 112 9.56 7.11 -9.26
CA ARG A 112 9.62 6.76 -7.83
C ARG A 112 9.61 8.04 -6.99
N VAL A 113 8.64 8.13 -6.08
CA VAL A 113 8.54 9.18 -5.08
C VAL A 113 8.84 8.60 -3.71
N TRP A 114 10.01 8.91 -3.18
CA TRP A 114 10.34 8.55 -1.81
C TRP A 114 9.56 9.46 -0.83
N CYS A 115 8.78 8.83 0.04
CA CYS A 115 8.16 9.50 1.19
C CYS A 115 8.23 8.57 2.40
N PRO A 116 9.32 8.59 3.17
CA PRO A 116 9.46 7.68 4.29
C PRO A 116 8.41 8.00 5.37
N VAL A 117 7.73 6.97 5.87
CA VAL A 117 7.11 7.05 7.19
C VAL A 117 8.19 6.68 8.19
N PHE A 118 8.48 7.58 9.13
CA PHE A 118 9.66 7.57 10.01
C PHE A 118 10.96 8.02 9.31
N ALA A 119 10.94 9.19 8.68
CA ALA A 119 12.08 9.77 7.95
C ALA A 119 13.35 9.90 8.82
N GLU A 120 13.19 10.47 10.01
CA GLU A 120 14.27 10.92 10.90
C GLU A 120 14.16 10.29 12.30
N GLU A 121 13.27 9.32 12.50
CA GLU A 121 13.17 8.68 13.80
C GLU A 121 14.40 7.82 14.05
N ASP A 122 14.93 7.93 15.26
CA ASP A 122 15.99 7.08 15.79
C ASP A 122 15.65 5.59 15.57
N TYR A 123 16.20 5.01 14.51
CA TYR A 123 16.11 3.58 14.16
C TYR A 123 17.14 2.76 14.94
N SER A 124 17.53 3.24 16.12
CA SER A 124 18.32 2.47 17.06
C SER A 124 17.70 1.08 17.25
N PRO A 125 18.54 0.03 17.40
CA PRO A 125 18.06 -1.32 17.67
C PRO A 125 16.98 -1.36 18.75
N GLU A 126 17.06 -0.47 19.74
CA GLU A 126 16.13 -0.29 20.84
C GLU A 126 14.73 0.16 20.38
N LYS A 127 14.60 1.20 19.54
CA LYS A 127 13.27 1.67 19.08
C LYS A 127 12.62 0.69 18.11
N VAL A 128 13.41 0.03 17.26
CA VAL A 128 12.93 -1.07 16.42
C VAL A 128 12.46 -2.23 17.29
N ALA A 129 13.22 -2.57 18.34
CA ALA A 129 12.84 -3.61 19.29
C ALA A 129 11.56 -3.28 20.05
N VAL A 130 11.32 -2.01 20.44
CA VAL A 130 10.06 -1.58 21.06
C VAL A 130 8.88 -1.82 20.12
N ARG A 131 8.96 -1.39 18.86
CA ARG A 131 7.89 -1.66 17.87
C ARG A 131 7.66 -3.15 17.66
N PHE A 132 8.74 -3.92 17.57
CA PHE A 132 8.66 -5.36 17.38
C PHE A 132 8.04 -6.06 18.58
N LYS A 133 8.31 -5.58 19.80
CA LYS A 133 7.65 -6.04 21.01
C LYS A 133 6.15 -5.77 20.97
N ASP A 134 5.71 -4.60 20.51
CA ASP A 134 4.28 -4.30 20.38
C ASP A 134 3.59 -5.28 19.42
N TYR A 135 4.15 -5.53 18.24
CA TYR A 135 3.59 -6.51 17.30
C TYR A 135 3.58 -7.95 17.82
N ALA A 136 4.46 -8.27 18.76
CA ALA A 136 4.59 -9.61 19.32
C ALA A 136 3.67 -9.87 20.52
N ARG A 137 2.97 -8.85 21.02
CA ARG A 137 1.97 -8.98 22.10
C ARG A 137 0.78 -9.84 21.65
N GLU A 138 0.13 -10.47 22.61
CA GLU A 138 -1.14 -11.15 22.35
C GLU A 138 -2.28 -10.15 22.15
N GLY A 139 -3.31 -10.56 21.40
CA GLY A 139 -4.45 -9.72 21.07
C GLY A 139 -4.14 -8.65 20.02
N THR A 140 -5.00 -7.64 19.96
CA THR A 140 -5.00 -6.61 18.91
C THR A 140 -4.34 -5.30 19.36
N GLU A 141 -4.17 -5.08 20.66
CA GLU A 141 -3.69 -3.81 21.22
C GLU A 141 -2.30 -3.43 20.73
N GLY A 142 -1.39 -4.40 20.66
CA GLY A 142 -0.02 -4.15 20.20
C GLY A 142 0.04 -3.68 18.74
N PHE A 143 -0.76 -4.30 17.87
CA PHE A 143 -0.91 -3.83 16.49
C PHE A 143 -1.57 -2.46 16.40
N ALA A 144 -2.63 -2.22 17.19
CA ALA A 144 -3.31 -0.94 17.21
C ALA A 144 -2.36 0.20 17.65
N GLU A 145 -1.54 -0.03 18.69
CA GLU A 145 -0.55 0.94 19.14
C GLU A 145 0.55 1.19 18.09
N ALA A 146 1.06 0.12 17.48
CA ALA A 146 2.06 0.24 16.44
C ALA A 146 1.53 0.97 15.19
N TYR A 147 0.26 0.77 14.83
CA TYR A 147 -0.39 1.47 13.72
C TYR A 147 -0.74 2.91 14.06
N THR A 148 -1.11 3.20 15.31
CA THR A 148 -1.22 4.59 15.81
C THR A 148 0.12 5.31 15.72
N SER A 149 1.23 4.64 16.04
CA SER A 149 2.58 5.22 15.87
C SER A 149 2.89 5.54 14.40
N ILE A 150 2.51 4.67 13.45
CA ILE A 150 2.59 4.95 12.01
C ILE A 150 1.79 6.21 11.67
N LEU A 151 0.53 6.29 12.12
CA LEU A 151 -0.34 7.44 11.84
C LEU A 151 0.25 8.77 12.34
N ARG A 152 0.87 8.77 13.53
CA ARG A 152 1.51 9.98 14.09
C ARG A 152 2.70 10.47 13.25
N ALA A 153 3.47 9.56 12.66
CA ALA A 153 4.63 9.92 11.85
C ALA A 153 4.34 10.10 10.35
N ALA A 154 3.20 9.58 9.87
CA ALA A 154 2.93 9.49 8.44
C ALA A 154 2.46 10.79 7.78
N GLY A 155 2.05 11.80 8.56
CA GLY A 155 1.44 13.05 8.08
C GLY A 155 2.09 13.65 6.83
N PRO A 156 3.40 13.95 6.82
CA PRO A 156 4.08 14.52 5.65
C PRO A 156 4.09 13.61 4.41
N CYS A 157 4.25 12.30 4.57
CA CYS A 157 4.20 11.36 3.43
C CYS A 157 2.77 11.18 2.92
N PHE A 158 1.82 10.96 3.82
CA PHE A 158 0.42 10.76 3.45
C PHE A 158 -0.14 12.02 2.78
N ARG A 159 0.25 13.22 3.24
CA ARG A 159 -0.02 14.48 2.56
C ARG A 159 0.38 14.45 1.09
N LYS A 160 1.64 14.09 0.82
CA LYS A 160 2.19 14.05 -0.54
C LYS A 160 1.40 13.09 -1.44
N ILE A 161 1.06 11.91 -0.91
CA ILE A 161 0.29 10.91 -1.66
C ILE A 161 -1.13 11.41 -1.91
N PHE A 162 -1.85 11.88 -0.89
CA PHE A 162 -3.24 12.35 -1.04
C PHE A 162 -3.35 13.54 -1.98
N LEU A 163 -2.42 14.50 -1.91
CA LEU A 163 -2.38 15.62 -2.85
C LEU A 163 -2.24 15.13 -4.28
N HIS A 164 -1.31 14.21 -4.54
CA HIS A 164 -1.19 13.65 -5.87
C HIS A 164 -2.46 12.94 -6.31
N LEU A 165 -3.02 12.07 -5.47
CA LEU A 165 -4.24 11.35 -5.77
C LEU A 165 -5.40 12.32 -6.10
N SER A 166 -5.49 13.46 -5.40
CA SER A 166 -6.52 14.48 -5.66
C SER A 166 -6.42 15.15 -7.04
N THR A 167 -5.25 15.05 -7.71
CA THR A 167 -5.02 15.56 -9.07
C THR A 167 -5.31 14.55 -10.16
N LEU A 168 -5.50 13.27 -9.81
CA LEU A 168 -5.82 12.21 -10.76
C LEU A 168 -7.29 12.36 -11.13
N ALA A 169 -7.62 13.28 -12.04
CA ALA A 169 -8.98 13.47 -12.55
C ALA A 169 -9.23 12.51 -13.73
N PRO A 170 -9.78 11.30 -13.54
CA PRO A 170 -10.16 10.47 -14.67
C PRO A 170 -11.25 11.17 -15.46
N THR A 171 -10.97 11.44 -16.72
CA THR A 171 -11.99 11.80 -17.71
C THR A 171 -12.21 10.58 -18.60
N LEU A 172 -13.36 10.49 -19.27
CA LEU A 172 -13.59 9.43 -20.27
C LEU A 172 -12.54 9.43 -21.39
N GLN A 173 -11.75 10.52 -21.52
CA GLN A 173 -10.72 10.72 -22.53
C GLN A 173 -9.30 10.45 -22.02
N ASN A 174 -9.09 10.38 -20.70
CA ASN A 174 -7.80 10.06 -20.08
C ASN A 174 -8.03 8.99 -18.99
N PRO A 175 -7.82 7.69 -19.29
CA PRO A 175 -7.98 6.64 -18.30
C PRO A 175 -7.05 6.94 -17.12
N ALA A 176 -7.60 6.86 -15.90
CA ALA A 176 -6.93 7.31 -14.68
C ALA A 176 -5.47 6.84 -14.62
N ARG A 177 -4.52 7.78 -14.62
CA ARG A 177 -3.12 7.47 -14.27
C ARG A 177 -3.13 6.84 -12.88
N ALA A 178 -2.61 5.63 -12.75
CA ALA A 178 -2.62 4.90 -11.50
C ALA A 178 -1.34 5.13 -10.70
N CYS A 179 -1.43 4.88 -9.40
CA CYS A 179 -0.31 4.90 -8.48
C CYS A 179 -0.13 3.55 -7.80
N LEU A 180 1.10 3.22 -7.46
CA LEU A 180 1.42 2.13 -6.55
C LEU A 180 1.97 2.72 -5.25
N ILE A 181 1.49 2.24 -4.12
CA ILE A 181 2.07 2.52 -2.82
C ILE A 181 2.66 1.24 -2.25
N HIS A 182 3.84 1.33 -1.66
CA HIS A 182 4.45 0.16 -1.03
C HIS A 182 5.27 0.53 0.21
N CYS A 183 5.49 -0.48 1.04
CA CYS A 183 6.53 -0.46 2.06
C CYS A 183 7.41 -1.70 1.85
N THR A 184 7.92 -2.33 2.90
CA THR A 184 8.70 -3.57 2.76
C THR A 184 7.82 -4.74 2.31
N ALA A 185 6.71 -5.00 3.00
CA ALA A 185 5.80 -6.12 2.70
C ALA A 185 4.46 -5.67 2.08
N GLY A 186 4.21 -4.35 2.00
CA GLY A 186 2.90 -3.83 1.60
C GLY A 186 1.80 -4.07 2.63
N LYS A 187 2.17 -4.37 3.89
CA LYS A 187 1.25 -4.71 4.99
C LYS A 187 0.95 -3.52 5.89
N ASP A 188 1.93 -3.08 6.68
CA ASP A 188 1.70 -2.15 7.80
C ASP A 188 1.45 -0.72 7.34
N ARG A 189 2.51 0.03 6.98
CA ARG A 189 2.38 1.43 6.52
C ARG A 189 1.44 1.60 5.32
N THR A 190 1.54 0.67 4.36
CA THR A 190 0.67 0.63 3.18
C THR A 190 -0.78 0.33 3.56
N GLY A 191 -1.02 -0.65 4.45
CA GLY A 191 -2.37 -0.99 4.89
C GLY A 191 -3.01 0.11 5.71
N VAL A 192 -2.25 0.77 6.57
CA VAL A 192 -2.70 1.95 7.33
C VAL A 192 -3.07 3.10 6.39
N PHE A 193 -2.27 3.38 5.35
CA PHE A 193 -2.65 4.37 4.33
C PHE A 193 -3.97 3.99 3.64
N CYS A 194 -4.09 2.76 3.16
CA CYS A 194 -5.32 2.26 2.52
C CYS A 194 -6.52 2.38 3.46
N ALA A 195 -6.36 2.04 4.74
CA ALA A 195 -7.41 2.13 5.73
C ALA A 195 -7.89 3.57 5.93
N ILE A 196 -6.99 4.55 6.07
CA ILE A 196 -7.37 5.96 6.17
C ILE A 196 -8.10 6.44 4.92
N LEU A 197 -7.60 6.10 3.72
CA LEU A 197 -8.26 6.46 2.48
C LEU A 197 -9.68 5.87 2.42
N LEU A 198 -9.84 4.57 2.70
CA LEU A 198 -11.14 3.90 2.62
C LEU A 198 -12.12 4.39 3.71
N THR A 199 -11.63 4.71 4.91
CA THR A 199 -12.46 5.34 5.96
C THR A 199 -12.90 6.74 5.56
N LEU A 200 -12.02 7.54 4.92
CA LEU A 200 -12.37 8.85 4.38
C LEU A 200 -13.45 8.76 3.28
N LEU A 201 -13.47 7.65 2.54
CA LEU A 201 -14.46 7.32 1.51
C LEU A 201 -15.70 6.61 2.09
N GLU A 202 -15.84 6.56 3.42
CA GLU A 202 -16.99 5.99 4.12
C GLU A 202 -17.22 4.49 3.87
N VAL A 203 -16.18 3.74 3.50
CA VAL A 203 -16.26 2.27 3.37
C VAL A 203 -16.43 1.63 4.75
N PRO A 204 -17.34 0.64 4.93
CA PRO A 204 -17.55 0.00 6.22
C PRO A 204 -16.28 -0.60 6.81
N ALA A 205 -16.09 -0.44 8.12
CA ALA A 205 -14.88 -0.88 8.82
C ALA A 205 -14.55 -2.38 8.61
N GLN A 206 -15.57 -3.24 8.55
CA GLN A 206 -15.38 -4.67 8.28
C GLN A 206 -14.83 -4.90 6.86
N THR A 207 -15.38 -4.20 5.86
CA THR A 207 -14.90 -4.27 4.47
C THR A 207 -13.45 -3.82 4.34
N ILE A 208 -13.05 -2.76 5.07
CA ILE A 208 -11.66 -2.30 5.14
C ILE A 208 -10.76 -3.38 5.77
N ALA A 209 -11.21 -3.99 6.86
CA ALA A 209 -10.46 -5.02 7.57
C ALA A 209 -10.29 -6.30 6.72
N ASP A 210 -11.31 -6.67 5.95
CA ASP A 210 -11.27 -7.81 5.04
C ASP A 210 -10.33 -7.56 3.86
N GLU A 211 -10.32 -6.35 3.26
CA GLU A 211 -9.34 -5.96 2.24
C GLU A 211 -7.92 -6.04 2.79
N TYR A 212 -7.69 -5.51 4.00
CA TYR A 212 -6.39 -5.58 4.65
C TYR A 212 -5.95 -7.04 4.86
N ALA A 213 -6.88 -7.92 5.27
CA ALA A 213 -6.62 -9.31 5.56
C ALA A 213 -6.20 -10.16 4.34
N LEU A 214 -6.52 -9.71 3.12
CA LEU A 214 -5.97 -10.31 1.89
C LEU A 214 -4.44 -10.35 1.91
N THR A 215 -3.77 -9.48 2.66
CA THR A 215 -2.32 -9.51 2.82
C THR A 215 -1.77 -10.84 3.34
N GLU A 216 -2.55 -11.61 4.13
CA GLU A 216 -2.16 -12.96 4.56
C GLU A 216 -2.03 -13.92 3.36
N VAL A 217 -2.95 -13.82 2.39
CA VAL A 217 -2.90 -14.58 1.13
C VAL A 217 -1.75 -14.09 0.26
N GLY A 218 -1.63 -12.76 0.10
CA GLY A 218 -0.62 -12.11 -0.74
C GLY A 218 0.83 -12.38 -0.33
N LEU A 219 1.05 -12.67 0.95
CA LEU A 219 2.37 -12.94 1.53
C LEU A 219 2.54 -14.38 2.04
N GLY A 220 1.58 -15.28 1.78
CA GLY A 220 1.59 -16.63 2.33
C GLY A 220 2.89 -17.40 2.04
N HIS A 221 3.38 -17.34 0.80
CA HIS A 221 4.65 -17.97 0.40
C HIS A 221 5.90 -17.32 1.03
N MET A 222 5.79 -16.06 1.47
CA MET A 222 6.87 -15.30 2.12
C MET A 222 6.88 -15.45 3.65
N LYS A 223 5.83 -16.05 4.23
CA LYS A 223 5.63 -16.10 5.68
C LYS A 223 6.83 -16.67 6.43
N GLN A 224 7.33 -17.83 6.01
CA GLN A 224 8.48 -18.47 6.66
C GLN A 224 9.75 -17.62 6.51
N HIS A 225 9.98 -17.04 5.33
CA HIS A 225 11.11 -16.16 5.09
C HIS A 225 11.10 -14.93 6.01
N PHE A 226 9.93 -14.32 6.24
CA PHE A 226 9.80 -13.21 7.18
C PHE A 226 10.01 -13.65 8.63
N ILE A 227 9.47 -14.79 9.05
CA ILE A 227 9.70 -15.34 10.39
C ILE A 227 11.21 -15.53 10.62
N ASP A 228 11.89 -16.20 9.69
CA ASP A 228 13.33 -16.48 9.82
C ASP A 228 14.15 -15.19 9.92
N ARG A 229 13.79 -14.18 9.12
CA ARG A 229 14.44 -12.86 9.17
C ARG A 229 14.17 -12.13 10.49
N ILE A 230 12.93 -12.15 10.98
CA ILE A 230 12.54 -11.51 12.24
C ILE A 230 13.28 -12.17 13.42
N MET A 231 13.44 -13.49 13.39
CA MET A 231 14.17 -14.25 14.40
C MET A 231 15.67 -13.89 14.49
N GLN A 232 16.24 -13.22 13.48
CA GLN A 232 17.62 -12.71 13.53
C GLN A 232 17.75 -11.47 14.43
N SER A 233 16.66 -10.83 14.82
CA SER A 233 16.67 -9.69 15.73
C SER A 233 16.74 -10.13 17.20
N GLU A 234 17.54 -9.44 18.00
CA GLU A 234 17.63 -9.65 19.46
C GLU A 234 16.27 -9.49 20.16
N ALA A 235 15.36 -8.68 19.61
CA ALA A 235 14.00 -8.52 20.14
C ALA A 235 13.18 -9.83 20.15
N PHE A 236 13.58 -10.82 19.32
CA PHE A 236 12.91 -12.10 19.21
C PHE A 236 13.76 -13.27 19.71
N SER A 237 15.04 -13.34 19.34
CA SER A 237 15.92 -14.46 19.71
C SER A 237 16.72 -14.25 21.00
N GLY A 238 16.80 -13.02 21.51
CA GLY A 238 17.53 -12.70 22.74
C GLY A 238 16.82 -13.15 24.03
N PRO A 239 17.51 -13.11 25.18
CA PRO A 239 16.90 -13.40 26.48
C PRO A 239 15.69 -12.50 26.76
N GLY A 240 14.52 -13.10 27.03
CA GLY A 240 13.27 -12.34 27.20
C GLY A 240 12.67 -11.79 25.90
N GLY A 241 13.20 -12.19 24.73
CA GLY A 241 12.62 -11.90 23.43
C GLY A 241 11.30 -12.63 23.20
N ALA A 242 10.52 -12.17 22.23
CA ALA A 242 9.17 -12.71 21.99
C ALA A 242 9.14 -14.11 21.34
N GLY A 243 10.30 -14.65 20.97
CA GLY A 243 10.44 -15.99 20.41
C GLY A 243 9.74 -16.17 19.06
N ARG A 244 9.71 -17.43 18.59
CA ARG A 244 9.11 -17.79 17.30
C ARG A 244 7.62 -17.47 17.24
N GLU A 245 6.88 -17.70 18.32
CA GLU A 245 5.44 -17.38 18.37
C GLU A 245 5.19 -15.88 18.21
N GLY A 246 6.02 -15.03 18.82
CA GLY A 246 5.96 -13.58 18.60
C GLY A 246 6.23 -13.20 17.15
N ALA A 247 7.21 -13.82 16.51
CA ALA A 247 7.50 -13.61 15.09
C ALA A 247 6.34 -14.07 14.20
N GLU A 248 5.73 -15.22 14.51
CA GLU A 248 4.55 -15.74 13.83
C GLU A 248 3.34 -14.80 13.96
N ARG A 249 3.11 -14.22 15.15
CA ARG A 249 2.10 -13.17 15.35
C ARG A 249 2.40 -11.93 14.51
N MET A 250 3.65 -11.46 14.53
CA MET A 250 4.08 -10.26 13.82
C MET A 250 3.88 -10.35 12.31
N VAL A 251 4.04 -11.53 11.69
CA VAL A 251 3.83 -11.69 10.24
C VAL A 251 2.36 -11.75 9.83
N THR A 252 1.42 -11.92 10.76
CA THR A 252 0.00 -12.02 10.44
C THR A 252 -0.62 -10.69 9.97
N SER A 253 -1.72 -10.80 9.22
CA SER A 253 -2.54 -9.68 8.74
C SER A 253 -4.02 -9.82 9.18
N ARG A 254 -4.28 -10.14 10.45
CA ARG A 254 -5.66 -10.40 10.92
C ARG A 254 -6.57 -9.18 10.79
N ALA A 255 -7.79 -9.39 10.29
CA ALA A 255 -8.83 -8.35 10.19
C ALA A 255 -9.09 -7.64 11.54
N GLU A 256 -9.07 -8.40 12.64
CA GLU A 256 -9.25 -7.88 14.01
C GLU A 256 -8.24 -6.78 14.38
N ASN A 257 -7.00 -6.88 13.91
CA ASN A 257 -5.96 -5.86 14.14
C ASN A 257 -6.32 -4.55 13.44
N MET A 258 -6.85 -4.65 12.21
CA MET A 258 -7.29 -3.48 11.46
C MET A 258 -8.54 -2.86 12.08
N LEU A 259 -9.51 -3.66 12.52
CA LEU A 259 -10.69 -3.17 13.25
C LEU A 259 -10.30 -2.42 14.54
N ALA A 260 -9.34 -2.95 15.29
CA ALA A 260 -8.83 -2.26 16.49
C ALA A 260 -8.12 -0.94 16.13
N THR A 261 -7.39 -0.92 15.02
CA THR A 261 -6.73 0.30 14.51
C THR A 261 -7.77 1.34 14.09
N LEU A 262 -8.82 0.97 13.37
CA LEU A 262 -9.87 1.89 12.95
C LEU A 262 -10.61 2.52 14.15
N LYS A 263 -10.78 1.77 15.24
CA LYS A 263 -11.28 2.33 16.51
C LYS A 263 -10.33 3.37 17.09
N ARG A 264 -9.00 3.17 17.00
CA ARG A 264 -8.00 4.16 17.40
C ARG A 264 -7.99 5.38 16.51
N VAL A 265 -8.23 5.23 15.20
CA VAL A 265 -8.40 6.36 14.28
C VAL A 265 -9.54 7.26 14.75
N GLU A 266 -10.67 6.66 15.13
CA GLU A 266 -11.80 7.40 15.69
C GLU A 266 -11.46 8.07 17.02
N SER A 267 -10.95 7.32 18.00
CA SER A 267 -10.72 7.83 19.36
C SER A 267 -9.56 8.83 19.49
N ASP A 268 -8.47 8.60 18.77
CA ASP A 268 -7.20 9.32 18.98
C ASP A 268 -7.02 10.48 18.01
N PHE A 269 -7.75 10.46 16.88
CA PHE A 269 -7.63 11.47 15.82
C PHE A 269 -8.96 12.12 15.41
N GLY A 270 -10.10 11.67 15.96
CA GLY A 270 -11.42 12.18 15.57
C GLY A 270 -11.88 11.70 14.19
N GLY A 271 -11.43 10.52 13.78
CA GLY A 271 -11.78 9.91 12.50
C GLY A 271 -10.84 10.29 11.35
N ALA A 272 -11.03 9.66 10.19
CA ALA A 272 -10.15 9.84 9.04
C ALA A 272 -10.18 11.26 8.46
N GLU A 273 -11.34 11.93 8.50
CA GLU A 273 -11.46 13.30 7.96
C GLU A 273 -10.68 14.31 8.80
N SER A 274 -10.74 14.20 10.13
CA SER A 274 -9.92 14.98 11.05
C SER A 274 -8.44 14.65 10.86
N TYR A 275 -8.08 13.37 10.79
CA TYR A 275 -6.70 12.94 10.56
C TYR A 275 -6.08 13.55 9.29
N VAL A 276 -6.76 13.50 8.14
CA VAL A 276 -6.20 14.05 6.89
C VAL A 276 -6.08 15.58 6.92
N ARG A 277 -6.95 16.27 7.65
CA ARG A 277 -6.84 17.73 7.81
C ARG A 277 -5.76 18.12 8.79
N GLU A 278 -5.81 17.59 10.01
CA GLU A 278 -5.00 18.06 11.12
C GLU A 278 -3.59 17.46 11.11
N VAL A 279 -3.46 16.18 10.76
CA VAL A 279 -2.16 15.48 10.75
C VAL A 279 -1.51 15.56 9.37
N CYS A 280 -2.29 15.39 8.29
CA CYS A 280 -1.75 15.46 6.93
C CYS A 280 -1.83 16.87 6.32
N GLY A 281 -2.51 17.85 6.93
CA GLY A 281 -2.55 19.22 6.40
C GLY A 281 -3.29 19.36 5.07
N LEU A 282 -4.30 18.53 4.79
CA LEU A 282 -5.16 18.70 3.62
C LEU A 282 -6.19 19.80 3.86
N SER A 283 -6.45 20.59 2.81
CA SER A 283 -7.58 21.53 2.79
C SER A 283 -8.90 20.81 2.52
N ASP A 284 -10.03 21.48 2.78
CA ASP A 284 -11.35 20.97 2.41
C ASP A 284 -11.47 20.70 0.90
N GLU A 285 -10.86 21.56 0.08
CA GLU A 285 -10.83 21.38 -1.37
C GLU A 285 -10.05 20.13 -1.78
N ASP A 286 -8.92 19.83 -1.12
CA ASP A 286 -8.16 18.60 -1.35
C ASP A 286 -9.00 17.36 -1.03
N VAL A 287 -9.71 17.37 0.10
CA VAL A 287 -10.58 16.27 0.52
C VAL A 287 -11.74 16.08 -0.46
N ILE A 288 -12.40 17.16 -0.90
CA ILE A 288 -13.48 17.11 -1.89
C ILE A 288 -12.97 16.54 -3.22
N ARG A 289 -11.80 17.00 -3.70
CA ARG A 289 -11.18 16.47 -4.92
C ARG A 289 -10.87 14.99 -4.77
N LEU A 290 -10.27 14.57 -3.66
CA LEU A 290 -9.95 13.17 -3.40
C LEU A 290 -11.21 12.29 -3.41
N LYS A 291 -12.29 12.70 -2.72
CA LYS A 291 -13.58 11.99 -2.75
C LYS A 291 -14.13 11.89 -4.19
N ARG A 292 -14.03 12.94 -5.00
CA ARG A 292 -14.45 12.92 -6.43
C ARG A 292 -13.63 11.93 -7.27
N VAL A 293 -12.31 11.86 -7.02
CA VAL A 293 -11.40 10.92 -7.70
C VAL A 293 -11.69 9.46 -7.34
N PHE A 294 -12.22 9.18 -6.15
CA PHE A 294 -12.45 7.79 -5.73
C PHE A 294 -13.90 7.36 -5.67
N LEU A 295 -14.89 8.25 -5.68
CA LEU A 295 -16.30 7.85 -5.61
C LEU A 295 -16.96 7.84 -6.99
N VAL A 296 -17.71 6.78 -7.26
CA VAL A 296 -18.65 6.66 -8.39
C VAL A 296 -20.05 6.40 -7.85
N GLN A 297 -21.07 6.99 -8.47
CA GLN A 297 -22.47 6.73 -8.12
C GLN A 297 -22.93 5.44 -8.78
N ASP A 298 -23.66 4.62 -8.03
CA ASP A 298 -24.24 3.37 -8.52
C ASP A 298 -25.38 3.71 -9.50
N GLY A 299 -25.04 3.80 -10.80
CA GLY A 299 -25.99 4.18 -11.86
C GLY A 299 -25.37 4.91 -13.06
N SER A 300 -24.08 5.28 -13.03
CA SER A 300 -23.40 5.94 -14.16
C SER A 300 -22.55 5.01 -15.04
N VAL A 301 -22.75 3.69 -14.96
CA VAL A 301 -22.18 2.73 -15.92
C VAL A 301 -23.33 2.21 -16.77
N SER A 302 -23.50 2.81 -17.94
CA SER A 302 -24.30 2.19 -19.00
C SER A 302 -23.71 0.82 -19.34
N ASP A 303 -24.62 -0.11 -19.62
CA ASP A 303 -24.51 -1.56 -19.82
C ASP A 303 -23.56 -2.04 -20.95
N GLU A 304 -22.44 -1.35 -21.22
CA GLU A 304 -21.49 -1.71 -22.28
C GLU A 304 -20.22 -2.44 -21.77
N SER A 305 -19.99 -2.52 -20.45
CA SER A 305 -18.85 -3.28 -19.90
C SER A 305 -19.18 -4.72 -19.51
N ARG A 306 -20.38 -5.23 -19.81
CA ARG A 306 -20.67 -6.68 -19.79
C ARG A 306 -20.18 -7.35 -21.07
N GLY A 307 -18.89 -7.19 -21.35
CA GLY A 307 -18.20 -7.91 -22.40
C GLY A 307 -18.27 -9.42 -22.14
N HIS A 308 -18.86 -10.14 -23.09
CA HIS A 308 -18.92 -11.59 -23.17
C HIS A 308 -17.57 -12.24 -22.85
N VAL A 309 -17.49 -12.97 -21.73
CA VAL A 309 -16.54 -14.08 -21.60
C VAL A 309 -17.25 -15.30 -22.18
N GLN A 310 -16.97 -15.61 -23.45
CA GLN A 310 -17.30 -16.94 -23.96
C GLN A 310 -16.31 -17.96 -23.37
N PRO A 311 -16.77 -19.13 -22.90
CA PRO A 311 -15.89 -20.18 -22.44
C PRO A 311 -15.18 -20.79 -23.64
N VAL A 312 -13.85 -20.79 -23.60
CA VAL A 312 -13.03 -21.57 -24.53
C VAL A 312 -13.04 -23.02 -24.01
N LEU A 313 -13.50 -23.93 -24.87
CA LEU A 313 -13.39 -25.39 -24.70
C LEU A 313 -11.93 -25.85 -24.88
#